data_AF-A0A956MK20-F1
#
_entry.id   AF-A0A956MK20-F1
#
_cell.length_a   1.000
_cell.length_b   1.000
_cell.length_c   1.000
_cell.angle_alpha   90.00
_cell.angle_beta   90.00
_cell.angle_gamma   90.00
#
_symmetry.space_group_name_H-M   'P 1'
#
loop_
_entity.id
_entity.type
_entity.pdbx_description
1 polymer ?
#
loop_
_entity_poly.entity_id
_entity_poly.type
_entity_poly.pdbx_seq_one_letter_code
_entity_poly.pdbx_strand_id
1 'polypeptide(L)' 'AEEDLERVLAERPVDIAVLAVPVEAAQGVVDRLAAAGVHGVLNFAPTQLHAPAGVALRDVNMSMELEALAFSLSQGPDA' A
#
# COMPACT_ATOMS: atom_id res chain seq x y z
N ALA A 1 13.30 14.51 -0.86
CA ALA A 1 14.12 13.47 -1.49
C ALA A 1 14.09 12.25 -0.58
N GLU A 2 14.26 11.04 -1.11
CA GLU A 2 14.11 9.71 -0.47
C GLU A 2 14.90 9.44 0.83
N GLU A 3 15.54 10.45 1.43
CA GLU A 3 16.47 10.39 2.57
C GLU A 3 15.80 10.34 3.96
N ASP A 4 14.48 10.14 4.05
CA ASP A 4 13.78 10.24 5.33
C ASP A 4 12.97 9.00 5.77
N LEU A 5 12.88 7.96 4.92
CA LEU A 5 12.06 6.80 5.26
C LEU A 5 12.66 6.02 6.43
N GLU A 6 13.92 5.59 6.32
CA GLU A 6 14.58 4.79 7.35
C GLU A 6 14.73 5.56 8.66
N ARG A 7 15.04 6.86 8.57
CA ARG A 7 15.15 7.71 9.76
C ARG A 7 13.82 7.78 10.50
N VAL A 8 12.72 8.04 9.79
CA VAL A 8 11.39 8.09 10.39
C VAL A 8 10.98 6.75 11.00
N LEU A 9 11.28 5.64 10.33
CA LEU A 9 10.94 4.29 10.82
C LEU A 9 11.77 3.90 12.04
N ALA A 10 13.01 4.35 12.14
CA ALA A 10 13.85 4.15 13.32
C ALA A 10 13.34 4.95 14.54
N GLU A 11 12.86 6.18 14.33
CA GLU A 11 12.29 7.02 15.39
C GLU A 11 10.87 6.57 15.78
N ARG A 12 10.11 6.06 14.82
CA ARG A 12 8.71 5.67 14.97
C ARG A 12 8.45 4.36 14.22
N PRO A 13 8.58 3.21 14.89
CA PRO A 13 8.25 1.93 14.27
C PRO A 13 6.77 1.92 13.90
N VAL A 14 6.46 1.32 12.75
CA VAL A 14 5.10 1.17 12.24
C VAL A 14 4.87 -0.26 11.80
N ASP A 15 3.68 -0.78 12.07
CA ASP A 15 3.33 -2.15 11.67
C ASP A 15 2.83 -2.22 10.22
N ILE A 16 2.19 -1.15 9.72
CA ILE A 16 1.52 -1.10 8.41
C ILE A 16 1.91 0.16 7.63
N ALA A 17 2.28 -0.01 6.36
CA ALA A 17 2.51 1.06 5.41
C ALA A 17 1.49 1.04 4.25
N VAL A 18 1.16 2.22 3.73
CA VAL A 18 0.35 2.39 2.51
C VAL A 18 1.27 2.83 1.39
N LEU A 19 1.32 2.07 0.31
CA LEU A 19 2.20 2.31 -0.82
C LEU A 19 1.43 2.97 -1.98
N ALA A 20 1.69 4.26 -2.19
CA ALA A 20 1.08 5.07 -3.25
C ALA A 20 2.15 5.80 -4.08
N VAL A 21 3.12 5.03 -4.59
CA VAL A 21 4.25 5.54 -5.39
C VAL A 21 4.14 5.07 -6.85
N PRO A 22 4.88 5.68 -7.79
CA PRO A 22 4.98 5.16 -9.16
C PRO A 22 5.46 3.72 -9.21
N VAL A 23 5.06 2.99 -10.26
CA VAL A 23 5.35 1.55 -10.43
C VAL A 23 6.85 1.25 -10.34
N GLU A 24 7.66 2.13 -10.91
CA GLU A 24 9.11 1.99 -10.98
C GLU A 24 9.78 2.03 -9.60
N ALA A 25 9.16 2.69 -8.63
CA ALA A 25 9.66 2.81 -7.27
C ALA A 25 9.05 1.76 -6.31
N ALA A 26 7.92 1.17 -6.66
CA ALA A 26 7.07 0.42 -5.75
C ALA A 26 7.79 -0.78 -5.09
N GLN A 27 8.47 -1.63 -5.86
CA GLN A 27 9.20 -2.76 -5.30
C GLN A 27 10.34 -2.32 -4.37
N GLY A 28 11.13 -1.33 -4.80
CA GLY A 28 12.26 -0.84 -4.00
C GLY A 28 11.81 -0.26 -2.66
N VAL A 29 10.65 0.41 -2.62
CA VAL A 29 10.08 0.92 -1.36
C VAL A 29 9.59 -0.22 -0.47
N VAL A 30 8.95 -1.27 -1.02
CA VAL A 30 8.54 -2.46 -0.24
C VAL A 30 9.75 -3.14 0.39
N ASP A 31 10.83 -3.31 -0.35
CA ASP A 31 12.05 -3.96 0.16
C ASP A 31 12.67 -3.15 1.30
N ARG A 32 12.68 -1.80 1.18
CA ARG A 32 13.14 -0.89 2.24
C ARG A 32 12.25 -0.95 3.49
N LEU A 33 10.93 -0.95 3.31
CA LEU A 33 9.97 -1.09 4.41
C LEU A 33 10.15 -2.41 5.15
N ALA A 34 10.34 -3.52 4.41
CA ALA A 34 10.60 -4.83 4.99
C ALA A 34 11.91 -4.84 5.80
N ALA A 35 12.99 -4.28 5.27
CA ALA A 35 14.27 -4.18 5.96
C ALA A 35 14.19 -3.31 7.23
N ALA A 36 13.28 -2.35 7.27
CA ALA A 36 13.01 -1.52 8.44
C ALA A 36 12.05 -2.16 9.46
N GLY A 37 11.56 -3.39 9.20
CA GLY A 37 10.71 -4.15 10.13
C GLY A 37 9.22 -3.90 9.98
N VAL A 38 8.77 -3.30 8.87
CA VAL A 38 7.33 -3.17 8.59
C VAL A 38 6.77 -4.52 8.14
N HIS A 39 5.71 -4.99 8.79
CA HIS A 39 5.15 -6.32 8.54
C HIS A 39 3.91 -6.31 7.64
N GLY A 40 3.27 -5.16 7.43
CA GLY A 40 2.10 -5.02 6.57
C GLY A 40 2.28 -3.92 5.53
N VAL A 41 1.93 -4.21 4.27
CA VAL A 41 1.91 -3.22 3.20
C VAL A 41 0.61 -3.30 2.42
N LEU A 42 -0.09 -2.18 2.32
CA LEU A 42 -1.26 -2.01 1.46
C LEU A 42 -0.81 -1.32 0.15
N ASN A 43 -0.83 -2.05 -0.95
CA ASN A 43 -0.32 -1.63 -2.25
C ASN A 43 -1.40 -1.00 -3.12
N PHE A 44 -1.23 0.28 -3.46
CA PHE A 44 -2.07 1.03 -4.41
C PHE A 44 -1.36 1.27 -5.74
N ALA A 45 -0.08 0.90 -5.86
CA ALA A 45 0.62 0.97 -7.13
C ALA A 45 -0.04 -0.02 -8.10
N PRO A 46 -0.22 0.35 -9.39
CA PRO A 46 -0.91 -0.49 -10.38
C PRO A 46 0.02 -1.58 -10.93
N THR A 47 0.68 -2.30 -10.03
CA THR A 47 1.59 -3.40 -10.35
C THR A 47 1.53 -4.44 -9.24
N GLN A 48 1.74 -5.70 -9.63
CA GLN A 48 1.96 -6.77 -8.68
C GLN A 48 3.39 -6.66 -8.13
N LEU A 49 3.53 -6.73 -6.81
CA LEU A 49 4.83 -6.68 -6.13
C LEU A 49 5.15 -8.03 -5.49
N HIS A 50 6.43 -8.31 -5.32
CA HIS A 50 6.89 -9.43 -4.53
C HIS A 50 6.82 -9.07 -3.06
N ALA A 51 6.22 -9.95 -2.25
CA ALA A 51 6.19 -9.83 -0.80
C ALA A 51 7.46 -10.43 -0.18
N PRO A 52 8.34 -9.62 0.45
CA PRO A 52 9.48 -10.16 1.18
C PRO A 52 9.03 -11.06 2.34
N ALA A 53 9.92 -11.96 2.79
CA ALA A 53 9.60 -12.87 3.88
C ALA A 53 9.18 -12.11 5.15
N GLY A 54 8.05 -12.51 5.74
CA GLY A 54 7.51 -11.86 6.95
C GLY A 54 6.67 -10.61 6.68
N VAL A 55 6.48 -10.20 5.40
CA VAL A 55 5.62 -9.07 5.04
C VAL A 55 4.32 -9.56 4.43
N ALA A 56 3.20 -9.14 5.00
CA ALA A 56 1.88 -9.28 4.41
C ALA A 56 1.63 -8.13 3.43
N LEU A 57 1.62 -8.46 2.13
CA LEU A 57 1.33 -7.50 1.06
C LEU A 57 -0.11 -7.69 0.57
N ARG A 58 -0.88 -6.60 0.52
CA ARG A 58 -2.26 -6.59 0.01
C ARG A 58 -2.45 -5.55 -1.07
N ASP A 59 -2.79 -5.99 -2.27
CA ASP A 59 -3.13 -5.08 -3.37
C ASP A 59 -4.56 -4.52 -3.21
N VAL A 60 -4.70 -3.23 -3.51
CA VAL A 60 -5.97 -2.50 -3.56
C VAL A 60 -6.30 -2.21 -5.02
N ASN A 61 -7.45 -2.71 -5.47
CA ASN A 61 -7.96 -2.40 -6.80
C ASN A 61 -8.94 -1.23 -6.71
N MET A 62 -8.44 -0.03 -6.98
CA MET A 62 -9.25 1.18 -6.93
C MET A 62 -10.43 1.19 -7.90
N SER A 63 -10.31 0.53 -9.04
CA SER A 63 -11.42 0.45 -10.01
C SER A 63 -12.60 -0.31 -9.42
N MET A 64 -12.35 -1.43 -8.73
CA MET A 64 -13.40 -2.19 -8.05
C MET A 64 -14.03 -1.40 -6.91
N GLU A 65 -13.24 -0.69 -6.10
CA GLU A 65 -13.77 0.14 -5.00
C GLU A 65 -14.64 1.29 -5.53
N LEU A 66 -14.21 1.95 -6.61
CA LEU A 66 -14.98 3.01 -7.27
C LEU A 66 -16.26 2.47 -7.94
N GLU A 67 -16.18 1.30 -8.58
CA GLU A 67 -17.35 0.63 -9.16
C GLU A 67 -18.37 0.27 -8.09
N ALA A 68 -17.93 -0.30 -6.97
CA ALA A 68 -18.80 -0.61 -5.83
C ALA A 68 -19.47 0.65 -5.27
N LEU A 69 -18.72 1.73 -5.12
CA LEU A 69 -19.27 3.02 -4.68
C LEU A 69 -20.28 3.57 -5.70
N ALA A 70 -19.96 3.56 -6.99
CA ALA A 70 -20.86 4.00 -8.05
C ALA A 70 -22.15 3.18 -8.08
N PHE A 71 -22.06 1.86 -7.90
CA PHE A 71 -23.21 0.97 -7.80
C PHE A 71 -24.08 1.32 -6.58
N SER A 72 -23.47 1.50 -5.40
CA SER A 72 -24.20 1.88 -4.18
C SER A 72 -24.94 3.21 -4.34
N LEU A 73 -24.35 4.18 -5.03
CA LEU A 73 -25.02 5.44 -5.34
C LEU A 73 -26.16 5.27 -6.36
N SER A 74 -26.03 4.33 -7.31
CA SER A 74 -27.06 4.04 -8.32
C SER A 74 -28.30 3.33 -7.75
N GLN A 75 -28.16 2.63 -6.62
CA GLN A 75 -29.28 1.97 -5.93
C GLN A 75 -30.03 2.91 -4.96
N GLY A 76 -29.51 4.11 -4.72
CA GLY A 76 -30.08 5.08 -3.77
C GLY A 76 -30.02 4.60 -2.31
N PRO A 77 -30.12 5.51 -1.33
CA PRO A 77 -30.21 5.13 0.09
C PRO A 77 -31.54 4.45 0.47
N ASP A 78 -32.50 4.32 -0.46
CA ASP A 78 -33.88 3.88 -0.22
C ASP A 78 -34.37 2.79 -1.23
N ALA A 79 -33.55 1.77 -1.52
CA ALA A 79 -34.08 0.53 -2.09
C ALA A 79 -34.67 -0.38 -1.01
#